data_AF-A0A6C0EKX4-F1
#
_entry.id   AF-A0A6C0EKX4-F1
#
_cell.length_a   1.000
_cell.length_b   1.000
_cell.length_c   1.000
_cell.angle_alpha   90.00
_cell.angle_beta   90.00
_cell.angle_gamma   90.00
#
_symmetry.space_group_name_H-M   'P 1'
#
loop_
_entity.id
_entity.type
_entity.pdbx_description
1 polymer ?
#
loop_
_entity_poly.entity_id
_entity_poly.type
_entity_poly.pdbx_seq_one_letter_code
_entity_poly.pdbx_strand_id
1 'polypeptide(L)'
;PDCTTQPSYGKLGGTKKDAEYCKSHAPLNYVDVVNKRCKHPDCIIIPIYGKLGGTGKDAEYCKSHAPSNYIDVMNKQCKHPGCTTQPNYGLLGFSPDHCTVHKTDEMINNPYRRCSFTRCRNRASCVHDKKFYCSNHTTNDAIYMENVCAICLEVFVETGIHICDACRNTIKTKKPIKKKLKEETVKYLLESVGIIYESWDKKVPDGCSNRRPDFVIPTQWGVIVLEVDEFQHNRKNYNCSCELIRMRQIYFDIGTEKVLYVRYNPDKYIPSYGKVFLEGRRHEYLLKILSQYQQNIPDEALTIIYLFYDGFTQLDLEIDSFDPYYDIVVLQYCRECGVYGCDH
;
A
#
# COMPACT_ATOMS: atom_id res chain seq x y z
N PRO A 1 2.30 17.71 46.41
CA PRO A 1 1.74 16.92 47.54
C PRO A 1 1.39 15.48 47.15
N ASP A 2 0.79 15.27 45.97
CA ASP A 2 0.33 13.94 45.53
C ASP A 2 1.26 13.25 44.51
N CYS A 3 2.56 13.55 44.56
CA CYS A 3 3.51 12.94 43.64
C CYS A 3 3.85 11.51 44.10
N THR A 4 3.46 10.51 43.33
CA THR A 4 3.76 9.08 43.57
C THR A 4 5.10 8.64 42.97
N THR A 5 5.83 9.56 42.31
CA THR A 5 7.12 9.27 41.69
C THR A 5 8.22 9.24 42.75
N GLN A 6 8.99 8.14 42.77
CA GLN A 6 10.12 7.99 43.68
C GLN A 6 11.13 9.14 43.53
N PRO A 7 11.66 9.68 44.64
CA PRO A 7 12.66 10.74 44.58
C PRO A 7 13.97 10.22 43.97
N SER A 8 14.59 11.05 43.15
CA SER A 8 15.89 10.78 42.54
C SER A 8 16.85 11.97 42.53
N TYR A 9 16.37 13.15 42.94
CA TYR A 9 17.10 14.40 42.91
C TYR A 9 17.43 14.85 44.33
N GLY A 10 18.69 15.23 44.53
CA GLY A 10 19.26 15.68 45.80
C GLY A 10 20.31 16.77 45.58
N LYS A 11 20.94 17.22 46.67
CA LYS A 11 22.05 18.19 46.58
C LYS A 11 23.25 17.58 45.83
N LEU A 12 24.03 18.43 45.16
CA LEU A 12 25.27 18.01 44.49
C LEU A 12 26.19 17.29 45.47
N GLY A 13 26.76 16.15 45.04
CA GLY A 13 27.57 15.27 45.90
C GLY A 13 26.76 14.27 46.73
N GLY A 14 25.43 14.41 46.79
CA GLY A 14 24.53 13.48 47.45
C GLY A 14 24.50 12.09 46.81
N THR A 15 24.05 11.13 47.60
CA THR A 15 23.81 9.73 47.27
C THR A 15 22.32 9.45 47.11
N LYS A 16 21.96 8.20 46.74
CA LYS A 16 20.56 7.76 46.65
C LYS A 16 19.74 8.01 47.94
N LYS A 17 20.37 8.03 49.12
CA LYS A 17 19.69 8.31 50.39
C LYS A 17 19.32 9.78 50.57
N ASP A 18 20.02 10.67 49.87
CA ASP A 18 19.84 12.12 49.93
C ASP A 18 18.86 12.61 48.84
N ALA A 19 18.17 11.69 48.17
CA ALA A 19 17.15 12.02 47.18
C ALA A 19 15.87 12.49 47.89
N GLU A 20 15.54 13.78 47.71
CA GLU A 20 14.40 14.43 48.35
C GLU A 20 13.27 14.71 47.36
N TYR A 21 13.60 14.89 46.08
CA TYR A 21 12.66 15.31 45.04
C TYR A 21 12.69 14.35 43.84
N CYS A 22 11.57 14.25 43.11
CA CYS A 22 11.62 13.69 41.76
C CYS A 22 12.02 14.78 40.75
N LYS A 23 12.40 14.39 39.53
CA LYS A 23 12.90 15.31 38.50
C LYS A 23 12.03 16.55 38.25
N SER A 24 10.70 16.39 38.23
CA SER A 24 9.78 17.51 37.92
C SER A 24 9.54 18.46 39.08
N HIS A 25 9.89 18.07 40.30
CA HIS A 25 9.69 18.87 41.52
C HIS A 25 11.01 19.29 42.18
N ALA A 26 12.14 18.95 41.56
CA ALA A 26 13.46 19.29 42.06
C ALA A 26 13.70 20.81 41.92
N PRO A 27 14.24 21.47 42.96
CA PRO A 27 14.77 22.83 42.83
C PRO A 27 15.85 22.92 41.74
N LEU A 28 16.05 24.12 41.16
CA LEU A 28 16.99 24.35 40.04
C LEU A 28 18.44 23.87 40.31
N ASN A 29 18.87 23.84 41.57
CA ASN A 29 20.22 23.44 41.99
C ASN A 29 20.34 21.96 42.42
N TYR A 30 19.25 21.18 42.32
CA TYR A 30 19.26 19.76 42.65
C TYR A 30 19.61 18.92 41.42
N VAL A 31 20.32 17.83 41.64
CA VAL A 31 20.87 16.95 40.60
C VAL A 31 20.43 15.52 40.83
N ASP A 32 20.48 14.69 39.80
CA ASP A 32 20.25 13.26 39.94
C ASP A 32 21.35 12.62 40.83
N VAL A 33 20.95 12.07 41.96
CA VAL A 33 21.83 11.43 42.96
C VAL A 33 21.66 9.91 42.99
N VAL A 34 20.79 9.37 42.14
CA VAL A 34 20.47 7.94 42.08
C VAL A 34 21.14 7.28 40.88
N ASN A 35 21.10 7.95 39.72
CA ASN A 35 21.66 7.42 38.48
C ASN A 35 23.17 7.68 38.40
N LYS A 36 23.87 6.82 37.64
CA LYS A 36 25.30 7.00 37.35
C LYS A 36 25.51 8.36 36.66
N ARG A 37 26.55 9.07 37.08
CA ARG A 37 26.99 10.32 36.47
C ARG A 37 28.24 10.10 35.63
N CYS A 38 28.46 11.01 34.68
CA CYS A 38 29.70 11.07 33.93
C CYS A 38 30.91 11.12 34.87
N LYS A 39 31.98 10.39 34.56
CA LYS A 39 33.22 10.35 35.34
C LYS A 39 34.03 11.65 35.30
N HIS A 40 33.71 12.57 34.40
CA HIS A 40 34.34 13.89 34.39
C HIS A 40 33.95 14.67 35.66
N PRO A 41 34.91 15.31 36.37
CA PRO A 41 34.65 16.07 37.58
C PRO A 41 33.46 17.04 37.41
N ASP A 42 32.59 17.08 38.42
CA ASP A 42 31.43 17.96 38.51
C ASP A 42 30.38 17.81 37.37
N CYS A 43 30.54 16.84 36.48
CA CYS A 43 29.58 16.61 35.41
C CYS A 43 28.35 15.85 35.91
N ILE A 44 27.19 16.49 35.82
CA ILE A 44 25.90 15.95 36.28
C ILE A 44 25.12 15.20 35.19
N ILE A 45 25.70 15.06 33.99
CA ILE A 45 25.06 14.41 32.84
C ILE A 45 25.17 12.89 32.99
N ILE A 46 24.09 12.18 32.68
CA ILE A 46 24.07 10.71 32.61
C ILE A 46 25.03 10.25 31.50
N PRO A 47 25.97 9.33 31.79
CA PRO A 47 26.91 8.88 30.79
C PRO A 47 26.20 8.00 29.75
N ILE A 48 26.57 8.19 28.49
CA ILE A 48 26.08 7.36 27.38
C ILE A 48 27.22 6.80 26.52
N TYR A 49 28.47 7.25 26.77
CA TYR A 49 29.65 6.81 26.05
C TYR A 49 30.47 5.82 26.88
N GLY A 50 30.87 4.72 26.25
CA GLY A 50 31.66 3.63 26.83
C GLY A 50 32.67 3.06 25.83
N LYS A 51 33.39 2.02 26.24
CA LYS A 51 34.33 1.31 25.36
C LYS A 51 33.60 0.55 24.26
N LEU A 52 34.25 0.35 23.12
CA LEU A 52 33.74 -0.48 22.01
C LEU A 52 33.35 -1.88 22.52
N GLY A 53 32.16 -2.35 22.14
CA GLY A 53 31.60 -3.63 22.60
C GLY A 53 30.94 -3.58 23.99
N GLY A 54 31.00 -2.44 24.68
CA GLY A 54 30.29 -2.22 25.94
C GLY A 54 28.78 -2.05 25.77
N THR A 55 28.05 -2.22 26.86
CA THR A 55 26.62 -1.96 26.98
C THR A 55 26.36 -0.64 27.70
N GLY A 56 25.10 -0.23 27.80
CA GLY A 56 24.71 0.96 28.55
C GLY A 56 25.20 1.01 30.01
N LYS A 57 25.39 -0.15 30.65
CA LYS A 57 25.95 -0.24 32.02
C LYS A 57 27.41 0.19 32.09
N ASP A 58 28.12 0.01 30.98
CA ASP A 58 29.54 0.32 30.81
C ASP A 58 29.76 1.78 30.38
N ALA A 59 28.71 2.58 30.23
CA ALA A 59 28.83 3.99 29.92
C ALA A 59 29.51 4.74 31.08
N GLU A 60 30.57 5.49 30.80
CA GLU A 60 31.38 6.19 31.79
C GLU A 60 31.37 7.70 31.61
N TYR A 61 31.21 8.18 30.37
CA TYR A 61 31.26 9.59 30.04
C TYR A 61 30.00 10.05 29.32
N CYS A 62 29.67 11.33 29.46
CA CYS A 62 28.72 11.98 28.55
C CYS A 62 29.39 12.28 27.20
N LYS A 63 28.61 12.67 26.20
CA LYS A 63 29.12 12.95 24.85
C LYS A 63 30.26 13.98 24.81
N SER A 64 30.20 15.04 25.63
CA SER A 64 31.19 16.12 25.62
C SER A 64 32.50 15.76 26.33
N HIS A 65 32.49 14.78 27.22
CA HIS A 65 33.66 14.36 27.99
C HIS A 65 34.18 12.99 27.60
N ALA A 66 33.59 12.37 26.57
CA ALA A 66 34.00 11.07 26.09
C ALA A 66 35.39 11.16 25.45
N PRO A 67 36.34 10.27 25.84
CA PRO A 67 37.58 10.09 25.08
C PRO A 67 37.30 9.76 23.61
N SER A 68 38.24 10.07 22.72
CA SER A 68 38.07 9.88 21.27
C SER A 68 37.82 8.42 20.85
N ASN A 69 38.28 7.45 21.64
CA ASN A 69 38.08 6.02 21.40
C ASN A 69 36.79 5.46 22.05
N TYR A 70 35.97 6.29 22.70
CA TYR A 70 34.70 5.89 23.28
C TYR A 70 33.56 6.10 22.28
N ILE A 71 32.53 5.25 22.37
CA ILE A 71 31.37 5.27 21.49
C ILE A 71 30.09 5.32 22.31
N ASP A 72 28.99 5.74 21.68
CA ASP A 72 27.66 5.66 22.27
C ASP A 72 27.25 4.19 22.46
N VAL A 73 27.17 3.74 23.73
CA VAL A 73 26.83 2.35 24.11
C VAL A 73 25.40 2.22 24.64
N MET A 74 24.67 3.34 24.72
CA MET A 74 23.29 3.40 25.20
C MET A 74 22.29 3.42 24.05
N ASN A 75 22.57 4.20 23.01
CA ASN A 75 21.67 4.31 21.87
C ASN A 75 21.92 3.19 20.85
N LYS A 76 20.86 2.85 20.11
CA LYS A 76 20.93 1.84 19.05
C LYS A 76 21.97 2.27 18.00
N GLN A 77 22.81 1.32 17.60
CA GLN A 77 23.79 1.50 16.53
C GLN A 77 23.27 0.89 15.22
N CYS A 78 23.85 1.35 14.11
CA CYS A 78 23.65 0.73 12.81
C CYS A 78 24.01 -0.76 12.89
N LYS A 79 23.17 -1.62 12.28
CA LYS A 79 23.41 -3.07 12.22
C LYS A 79 24.61 -3.48 11.38
N HIS A 80 25.14 -2.57 10.54
CA HIS A 80 26.32 -2.87 9.74
C HIS A 80 27.53 -3.13 10.65
N PRO A 81 28.26 -4.25 10.47
CA PRO A 81 29.38 -4.61 11.33
C PRO A 81 30.41 -3.48 11.49
N GLY A 82 30.74 -3.14 12.73
CA GLY A 82 31.71 -2.08 13.04
C GLY A 82 31.20 -0.64 12.87
N CYS A 83 29.95 -0.44 12.45
CA CYS A 83 29.39 0.90 12.33
C CYS A 83 28.82 1.41 13.66
N THR A 84 29.36 2.51 14.16
CA THR A 84 28.94 3.12 15.44
C THR A 84 27.95 4.27 15.26
N THR A 85 27.55 4.56 14.02
CA THR A 85 26.60 5.63 13.73
C THR A 85 25.17 5.23 14.11
N GLN A 86 24.37 6.21 14.54
CA GLN A 86 22.97 5.96 14.85
C GLN A 86 22.16 5.68 13.56
N PRO A 87 21.29 4.66 13.57
CA PRO A 87 20.47 4.33 12.43
C PRO A 87 19.26 5.28 12.33
N ASN A 88 19.03 5.80 11.13
CA ASN A 88 17.86 6.61 10.79
C ASN A 88 17.07 6.03 9.60
N TYR A 89 17.62 5.02 8.94
CA TYR A 89 17.05 4.35 7.79
C TYR A 89 16.58 2.95 8.17
N GLY A 90 15.45 2.55 7.60
CA GLY A 90 14.89 1.23 7.74
C GLY A 90 13.72 1.03 6.79
N LEU A 91 13.14 -0.17 6.81
CA LEU A 91 11.96 -0.51 6.03
C LEU A 91 10.71 0.16 6.63
N LEU A 92 9.77 0.59 5.78
CA LEU A 92 8.54 1.27 6.20
C LEU A 92 7.81 0.47 7.30
N GLY A 93 7.47 1.11 8.41
CA GLY A 93 6.81 0.47 9.55
C GLY A 93 7.75 -0.21 10.55
N PHE A 94 9.01 -0.44 10.19
CA PHE A 94 10.00 -1.09 11.05
C PHE A 94 10.92 -0.09 11.76
N SER A 95 11.60 -0.56 12.80
CA SER A 95 12.62 0.25 13.49
C SER A 95 13.77 0.58 12.55
N PRO A 96 14.24 1.84 12.51
CA PRO A 96 15.48 2.16 11.81
C PRO A 96 16.62 1.30 12.34
N ASP A 97 17.41 0.73 11.45
CA ASP A 97 18.53 -0.14 11.79
C ASP A 97 19.77 0.07 10.91
N HIS A 98 19.69 0.93 9.89
CA HIS A 98 20.82 1.33 9.07
C HIS A 98 21.03 2.85 9.10
N CYS A 99 22.29 3.28 8.93
CA CYS A 99 22.64 4.68 8.76
C CYS A 99 22.57 5.08 7.28
N THR A 100 22.81 6.36 6.98
CA THR A 100 22.77 6.87 5.61
C THR A 100 23.75 6.18 4.65
N VAL A 101 24.91 5.74 5.16
CA VAL A 101 25.96 5.09 4.37
C VAL A 101 25.65 3.62 4.11
N HIS A 102 24.97 2.96 5.06
CA HIS A 102 24.71 1.52 5.00
C HIS A 102 23.25 1.17 4.66
N LYS A 103 22.45 2.14 4.20
CA LYS A 103 21.07 1.88 3.79
C LYS A 103 21.03 1.11 2.45
N THR A 104 20.00 0.29 2.26
CA THR A 104 19.65 -0.22 0.93
C THR A 104 18.74 0.78 0.20
N ASP A 105 18.49 0.55 -1.09
CA ASP A 105 17.55 1.38 -1.88
C ASP A 105 16.10 1.28 -1.39
N GLU A 106 15.76 0.20 -0.67
CA GLU A 106 14.43 -0.02 -0.10
C GLU A 106 14.21 0.67 1.24
N MET A 107 15.28 1.12 1.89
CA MET A 107 15.19 1.76 3.19
C MET A 107 14.91 3.26 3.05
N ILE A 108 13.91 3.70 3.81
CA ILE A 108 13.50 5.09 3.88
C ILE A 108 14.01 5.73 5.18
N ASN A 109 14.23 7.04 5.14
CA ASN A 109 14.55 7.80 6.35
C ASN A 109 13.30 7.93 7.23
N ASN A 110 13.47 7.77 8.54
CA ASN A 110 12.40 7.79 9.53
C ASN A 110 11.24 6.84 9.13
N PRO A 111 11.47 5.52 9.08
CA PRO A 111 10.47 4.53 8.66
C PRO A 111 9.20 4.49 9.51
N TYR A 112 9.24 5.04 10.72
CA TYR A 112 8.07 5.17 11.56
C TYR A 112 7.16 6.30 11.11
N ARG A 113 5.86 6.01 11.10
CA ARG A 113 4.82 6.97 10.79
C ARG A 113 3.87 7.06 11.97
N ARG A 114 3.41 8.28 12.24
CA ARG A 114 2.35 8.52 13.22
C ARG A 114 1.01 8.43 12.53
N CYS A 115 -0.01 8.05 13.28
CA CYS A 115 -1.37 8.14 12.80
C CYS A 115 -1.71 9.58 12.40
N SER A 116 -2.32 9.74 11.23
CA SER A 116 -2.71 11.01 10.63
C SER A 116 -4.03 11.53 11.21
N PHE A 117 -4.71 10.73 12.04
CA PHE A 117 -5.93 11.16 12.73
C PHE A 117 -5.61 12.24 13.76
N THR A 118 -6.46 13.27 13.79
CA THR A 118 -6.28 14.46 14.62
C THR A 118 -5.98 14.12 16.08
N ARG A 119 -4.90 14.69 16.62
CA ARG A 119 -4.42 14.50 18.01
C ARG A 119 -4.06 13.06 18.38
N CYS A 120 -4.04 12.11 17.45
CA CYS A 120 -3.56 10.76 17.72
C CYS A 120 -2.02 10.75 17.80
N ARG A 121 -1.47 10.13 18.85
CA ARG A 121 -0.02 9.95 19.03
C ARG A 121 0.45 8.52 18.77
N ASN A 122 -0.48 7.63 18.41
CA ASN A 122 -0.18 6.23 18.16
C ASN A 122 0.66 6.08 16.89
N ARG A 123 1.48 5.03 16.87
CA ARG A 123 2.17 4.59 15.66
C ARG A 123 1.15 4.10 14.64
N ALA A 124 1.38 4.44 13.38
CA ALA A 124 0.62 3.87 12.30
C ALA A 124 0.94 2.38 12.16
N SER A 125 -0.06 1.62 11.73
CA SER A 125 -0.01 0.20 11.40
C SER A 125 -0.51 -0.08 9.99
N CYS A 126 -1.18 0.88 9.36
CA CYS A 126 -1.69 0.75 8.01
C CYS A 126 -1.63 2.08 7.23
N VAL A 127 -1.82 1.98 5.92
CA VAL A 127 -1.88 3.09 4.97
C VAL A 127 -3.23 3.06 4.27
N HIS A 128 -3.84 4.23 4.12
CA HIS A 128 -5.04 4.42 3.31
C HIS A 128 -4.97 5.80 2.66
N ASP A 129 -5.21 5.87 1.35
CA ASP A 129 -5.18 7.14 0.59
C ASP A 129 -3.88 7.95 0.82
N LYS A 130 -2.73 7.25 0.76
CA LYS A 130 -1.38 7.77 1.03
C LYS A 130 -1.18 8.40 2.42
N LYS A 131 -2.11 8.18 3.35
CA LYS A 131 -2.04 8.62 4.74
C LYS A 131 -1.86 7.43 5.67
N PHE A 132 -1.20 7.68 6.78
CA PHE A 132 -0.85 6.64 7.76
C PHE A 132 -1.85 6.60 8.90
N TYR A 133 -2.34 5.43 9.28
CA TYR A 133 -3.33 5.25 10.35
C TYR A 133 -2.91 4.16 11.33
N CYS A 134 -3.28 4.30 12.61
CA CYS A 134 -3.08 3.26 13.62
C CYS A 134 -4.23 2.26 13.61
N SER A 135 -4.09 1.15 14.32
CA SER A 135 -5.10 0.10 14.44
C SER A 135 -6.47 0.61 14.89
N ASN A 136 -6.50 1.66 15.72
CA ASN A 136 -7.75 2.26 16.24
C ASN A 136 -8.43 3.20 15.23
N HIS A 137 -7.70 3.65 14.21
CA HIS A 137 -8.19 4.54 13.17
C HIS A 137 -8.01 3.92 11.78
N THR A 138 -7.95 2.59 11.72
CA THR A 138 -7.92 1.87 10.46
C THR A 138 -9.28 2.00 9.78
N THR A 139 -9.26 2.15 8.47
CA THR A 139 -10.46 1.94 7.65
C THR A 139 -10.53 0.46 7.29
N ASN A 140 -11.68 0.02 6.78
CA ASN A 140 -11.72 -1.30 6.15
C ASN A 140 -10.67 -1.30 5.04
N ASP A 141 -10.65 -0.30 4.15
CA ASP A 141 -9.82 -0.26 2.94
C ASP A 141 -8.32 0.10 3.14
N ALA A 142 -7.75 -0.13 4.33
CA ALA A 142 -6.35 0.15 4.61
C ALA A 142 -5.43 -1.05 4.30
N ILE A 143 -4.24 -0.79 3.75
CA ILE A 143 -3.18 -1.78 3.56
C ILE A 143 -2.24 -1.75 4.76
N TYR A 144 -1.94 -2.89 5.37
CA TYR A 144 -1.00 -2.95 6.50
C TYR A 144 0.41 -2.52 6.10
N MET A 145 1.16 -1.90 7.01
CA MET A 145 2.46 -1.32 6.70
C MET A 145 3.49 -2.35 6.23
N GLU A 146 3.42 -3.59 6.72
CA GLU A 146 4.27 -4.68 6.25
C GLU A 146 3.98 -5.16 4.82
N ASN A 147 2.79 -4.82 4.28
CA ASN A 147 2.30 -5.25 2.99
C ASN A 147 2.04 -4.10 2.02
N VAL A 148 2.51 -2.89 2.30
CA VAL A 148 2.37 -1.76 1.38
C VAL A 148 3.72 -1.41 0.76
N CYS A 149 3.72 -1.16 -0.54
CA CYS A 149 4.91 -0.66 -1.23
C CYS A 149 5.41 0.63 -0.55
N ALA A 150 6.66 0.62 -0.08
CA ALA A 150 7.26 1.71 0.68
C ALA A 150 7.43 3.01 -0.11
N ILE A 151 7.28 2.96 -1.45
CA ILE A 151 7.49 4.08 -2.36
C ILE A 151 6.17 4.71 -2.78
N CYS A 152 5.28 3.95 -3.44
CA CYS A 152 4.02 4.50 -3.94
C CYS A 152 2.93 4.59 -2.87
N LEU A 153 3.03 3.80 -1.80
CA LEU A 153 2.05 3.71 -0.71
C LEU A 153 0.63 3.28 -1.15
N GLU A 154 0.53 2.67 -2.32
CA GLU A 154 -0.74 2.27 -2.94
C GLU A 154 -0.82 0.78 -3.20
N VAL A 155 0.29 0.15 -3.59
CA VAL A 155 0.29 -1.23 -4.03
C VAL A 155 0.52 -2.18 -2.86
N PHE A 156 -0.33 -3.22 -2.76
CA PHE A 156 -0.10 -4.35 -1.87
C PHE A 156 1.13 -5.16 -2.32
N VAL A 157 1.97 -5.55 -1.38
CA VAL A 157 3.14 -6.39 -1.61
C VAL A 157 3.13 -7.56 -0.62
N GLU A 158 3.63 -8.72 -1.08
CA GLU A 158 3.72 -9.91 -0.23
C GLU A 158 4.68 -9.70 0.94
N THR A 159 4.52 -10.49 2.00
CA THR A 159 5.39 -10.42 3.17
C THR A 159 6.85 -10.66 2.79
N GLY A 160 7.73 -9.73 3.19
CA GLY A 160 9.15 -9.75 2.83
C GLY A 160 9.48 -9.01 1.53
N ILE A 161 8.47 -8.62 0.75
CA ILE A 161 8.61 -7.68 -0.37
C ILE A 161 8.23 -6.29 0.13
N HIS A 162 9.10 -5.30 -0.04
CA HIS A 162 8.87 -3.94 0.48
C HIS A 162 8.64 -2.90 -0.62
N ILE A 163 8.95 -3.23 -1.87
CA ILE A 163 8.75 -2.37 -3.04
C ILE A 163 8.05 -3.18 -4.13
N CYS A 164 6.99 -2.63 -4.73
CA CYS A 164 6.36 -3.23 -5.91
C CYS A 164 7.28 -3.17 -7.14
N ASP A 165 7.05 -4.04 -8.11
CA ASP A 165 7.93 -4.14 -9.28
C ASP A 165 7.98 -2.87 -10.13
N ALA A 166 6.87 -2.14 -10.26
CA ALA A 166 6.85 -0.82 -10.91
C ALA A 166 7.86 0.15 -10.27
N CYS A 167 7.82 0.29 -8.94
CA CYS A 167 8.73 1.17 -8.22
C CYS A 167 10.18 0.64 -8.23
N ARG A 168 10.39 -0.68 -8.17
CA ARG A 168 11.71 -1.31 -8.29
C ARG A 168 12.33 -1.05 -9.67
N ASN A 169 11.54 -1.16 -10.74
CA ASN A 169 11.95 -0.84 -12.11
C ASN A 169 12.25 0.65 -12.28
N THR A 170 11.47 1.52 -11.64
CA THR A 170 11.72 2.97 -11.59
C THR A 170 13.09 3.27 -10.97
N ILE A 171 13.43 2.65 -9.84
CA ILE A 171 14.75 2.78 -9.20
C ILE A 171 15.86 2.30 -10.15
N LYS A 172 15.71 1.09 -10.71
CA LYS A 172 16.72 0.48 -11.61
C LYS A 172 16.97 1.32 -12.85
N THR A 173 15.91 1.85 -13.46
CA THR A 173 15.98 2.55 -14.76
C THR A 173 16.12 4.06 -14.64
N LYS A 174 15.93 4.62 -13.44
CA LYS A 174 15.83 6.07 -13.17
C LYS A 174 14.75 6.79 -13.99
N LYS A 175 13.76 6.06 -14.52
CA LYS A 175 12.64 6.63 -15.28
C LYS A 175 11.47 6.90 -14.34
N PRO A 176 10.71 8.01 -14.53
CA PRO A 176 9.52 8.27 -13.73
C PRO A 176 8.45 7.20 -13.96
N ILE A 177 7.65 6.93 -12.92
CA ILE A 177 6.50 6.02 -12.97
C ILE A 177 5.54 6.52 -14.07
N LYS A 178 5.21 5.65 -15.04
CA LYS A 178 4.26 5.97 -16.12
C LYS A 178 2.84 6.11 -15.56
N LYS A 179 2.01 6.88 -16.27
CA LYS A 179 0.61 7.26 -15.93
C LYS A 179 -0.39 6.11 -15.64
N LYS A 180 -0.02 4.83 -15.78
CA LYS A 180 -0.92 3.65 -15.71
C LYS A 180 -0.57 2.69 -14.57
N LEU A 181 -0.37 3.20 -13.34
CA LEU A 181 0.10 2.38 -12.21
C LEU A 181 -0.88 1.27 -11.82
N LYS A 182 -2.20 1.49 -11.99
CA LYS A 182 -3.22 0.50 -11.62
C LYS A 182 -3.30 -0.65 -12.61
N GLU A 183 -3.29 -0.37 -13.91
CA GLU A 183 -3.11 -1.38 -14.95
C GLU A 183 -1.82 -2.19 -14.73
N GLU A 184 -0.69 -1.51 -14.42
CA GLU A 184 0.57 -2.19 -14.14
C GLU A 184 0.49 -3.07 -12.88
N THR A 185 -0.26 -2.64 -11.86
CA THR A 185 -0.50 -3.43 -10.65
C THR A 185 -1.29 -4.69 -10.95
N VAL A 186 -2.34 -4.60 -11.78
CA VAL A 186 -3.11 -5.77 -12.24
C VAL A 186 -2.22 -6.70 -13.06
N LYS A 187 -1.36 -6.18 -13.93
CA LYS A 187 -0.39 -6.99 -14.66
C LYS A 187 0.47 -7.85 -13.73
N TYR A 188 1.10 -7.23 -12.72
CA TYR A 188 1.93 -7.96 -11.76
C TYR A 188 1.12 -8.97 -10.94
N LEU A 189 -0.13 -8.65 -10.61
CA LEU A 189 -1.05 -9.57 -9.92
C LEU A 189 -1.33 -10.83 -10.77
N LEU A 190 -1.52 -10.68 -12.08
CA LEU A 190 -1.71 -11.83 -12.99
C LEU A 190 -0.43 -12.66 -13.09
N GLU A 191 0.72 -12.01 -13.27
CA GLU A 191 2.03 -12.67 -13.37
C GLU A 191 2.39 -13.43 -12.09
N SER A 192 2.06 -12.91 -10.90
CA SER A 192 2.39 -13.54 -9.61
C SER A 192 1.65 -14.85 -9.36
N VAL A 193 0.46 -15.01 -9.93
CA VAL A 193 -0.33 -16.26 -9.86
C VAL A 193 -0.20 -17.12 -11.12
N GLY A 194 0.66 -16.73 -12.07
CA GLY A 194 0.93 -17.48 -13.28
C GLY A 194 -0.20 -17.46 -14.33
N ILE A 195 -1.07 -16.45 -14.32
CA ILE A 195 -2.06 -16.27 -15.39
C ILE A 195 -1.34 -15.80 -16.66
N ILE A 196 -1.45 -16.59 -17.72
CA ILE A 196 -0.90 -16.29 -19.04
C ILE A 196 -1.90 -15.41 -19.80
N TYR A 197 -1.43 -14.34 -20.44
CA TYR A 197 -2.20 -13.48 -21.34
C TYR A 197 -1.43 -13.26 -22.65
N GLU A 198 -2.15 -13.20 -23.77
CA GLU A 198 -1.58 -13.07 -25.12
C GLU A 198 -1.18 -11.63 -25.45
N SER A 199 -1.90 -10.65 -24.93
CA SER A 199 -1.64 -9.24 -25.23
C SER A 199 -1.96 -8.32 -24.04
N TRP A 200 -1.21 -7.20 -23.95
CA TRP A 200 -1.38 -6.13 -22.98
C TRP A 200 -1.23 -4.76 -23.67
N ASP A 201 -2.25 -3.91 -23.61
CA ASP A 201 -2.34 -2.59 -24.27
C ASP A 201 -1.89 -2.61 -25.74
N LYS A 202 -2.25 -3.69 -26.44
CA LYS A 202 -1.91 -3.93 -27.84
C LYS A 202 -3.17 -4.13 -28.66
N LYS A 203 -3.07 -3.81 -29.95
CA LYS A 203 -4.12 -4.14 -30.92
C LYS A 203 -4.21 -5.66 -31.02
N VAL A 204 -5.43 -6.19 -31.14
CA VAL A 204 -5.66 -7.60 -31.44
C VAL A 204 -4.95 -7.94 -32.76
N PRO A 205 -4.05 -8.94 -32.80
CA PRO A 205 -3.37 -9.35 -34.03
C PRO A 205 -4.38 -9.64 -35.14
N ASP A 206 -4.13 -9.14 -36.35
CA ASP A 206 -5.01 -9.30 -37.53
C ASP A 206 -6.44 -8.72 -37.41
N GLY A 207 -6.75 -8.06 -36.29
CA GLY A 207 -8.02 -7.35 -36.08
C GLY A 207 -8.20 -6.17 -37.04
N CYS A 208 -9.44 -5.92 -37.44
CA CYS A 208 -9.79 -4.83 -38.35
C CYS A 208 -9.80 -3.48 -37.62
N SER A 209 -10.16 -3.45 -36.33
CA SER A 209 -10.23 -2.20 -35.56
C SER A 209 -8.88 -1.73 -35.00
N ASN A 210 -8.80 -0.49 -34.52
CA ASN A 210 -7.62 0.03 -33.78
C ASN A 210 -7.75 -0.13 -32.26
N ARG A 211 -8.70 -0.95 -31.79
CA ARG A 211 -8.98 -1.12 -30.36
C ARG A 211 -7.89 -1.94 -29.67
N ARG A 212 -7.70 -1.63 -28.38
CA ARG A 212 -6.67 -2.19 -27.52
C ARG A 212 -7.33 -2.59 -26.22
N PRO A 213 -7.72 -3.86 -26.05
CA PRO A 213 -8.09 -4.36 -24.74
C PRO A 213 -6.88 -4.30 -23.79
N ASP A 214 -7.12 -4.05 -22.51
CA ASP A 214 -6.02 -4.00 -21.54
C ASP A 214 -5.34 -5.36 -21.41
N PHE A 215 -6.09 -6.46 -21.26
CA PHE A 215 -5.55 -7.82 -21.26
C PHE A 215 -6.43 -8.80 -22.05
N VAL A 216 -5.79 -9.73 -22.75
CA VAL A 216 -6.44 -10.85 -23.46
C VAL A 216 -5.92 -12.16 -22.88
N ILE A 217 -6.75 -12.87 -22.13
CA ILE A 217 -6.41 -14.10 -21.42
C ILE A 217 -7.06 -15.29 -22.14
N PRO A 218 -6.29 -16.17 -22.80
CA PRO A 218 -6.84 -17.32 -23.50
C PRO A 218 -7.36 -18.38 -22.52
N THR A 219 -8.44 -19.06 -22.91
CA THR A 219 -9.02 -20.21 -22.20
C THR A 219 -9.25 -21.36 -23.17
N GLN A 220 -9.67 -22.52 -22.67
CA GLN A 220 -10.00 -23.67 -23.53
C GLN A 220 -11.27 -23.43 -24.38
N TRP A 221 -12.13 -22.50 -23.97
CA TRP A 221 -13.43 -22.25 -24.58
C TRP A 221 -13.49 -20.97 -25.42
N GLY A 222 -12.47 -20.11 -25.33
CA GLY A 222 -12.46 -18.80 -25.96
C GLY A 222 -11.48 -17.88 -25.25
N VAL A 223 -11.93 -16.67 -24.91
CA VAL A 223 -11.07 -15.63 -24.33
C VAL A 223 -11.77 -14.88 -23.21
N ILE A 224 -11.00 -14.53 -22.18
CA ILE A 224 -11.36 -13.51 -21.20
C ILE A 224 -10.64 -12.21 -21.57
N VAL A 225 -11.40 -11.14 -21.80
CA VAL A 225 -10.89 -9.78 -21.94
C VAL A 225 -11.01 -9.08 -20.60
N LEU A 226 -9.89 -8.70 -19.99
CA LEU A 226 -9.87 -7.94 -18.73
C LEU A 226 -9.57 -6.47 -19.03
N GLU A 227 -10.51 -5.59 -18.70
CA GLU A 227 -10.36 -4.12 -18.80
C GLU A 227 -10.19 -3.54 -17.39
N VAL A 228 -9.19 -2.68 -17.20
CA VAL A 228 -8.90 -2.00 -15.92
C VAL A 228 -9.45 -0.57 -16.00
N ASP A 229 -10.76 -0.45 -15.73
CA ASP A 229 -11.51 0.78 -15.91
C ASP A 229 -11.33 1.74 -14.73
N GLU A 230 -10.26 2.56 -14.77
CA GLU A 230 -10.08 3.63 -13.78
C GLU A 230 -11.29 4.59 -13.76
N PHE A 231 -11.71 4.97 -12.56
CA PHE A 231 -12.88 5.82 -12.31
C PHE A 231 -14.19 5.29 -12.94
N GLN A 232 -14.32 3.96 -13.04
CA GLN A 232 -15.50 3.27 -13.59
C GLN A 232 -15.84 3.64 -15.04
N HIS A 233 -14.92 4.25 -15.79
CA HIS A 233 -15.20 4.77 -17.14
C HIS A 233 -16.52 5.60 -17.23
N ASN A 234 -16.85 6.30 -16.13
CA ASN A 234 -17.95 7.25 -15.96
C ASN A 234 -19.19 7.01 -16.88
N ARG A 235 -19.98 5.96 -16.60
CA ARG A 235 -21.23 5.59 -17.30
C ARG A 235 -22.24 6.76 -17.48
N LYS A 236 -22.09 7.88 -16.76
CA LYS A 236 -22.92 9.09 -16.88
C LYS A 236 -22.59 9.97 -18.10
N ASN A 237 -21.36 9.88 -18.64
CA ASN A 237 -20.89 10.74 -19.73
C ASN A 237 -20.59 9.97 -21.03
N TYR A 238 -20.62 8.63 -20.98
CA TYR A 238 -20.46 7.77 -22.16
C TYR A 238 -21.82 7.26 -22.61
N ASN A 239 -22.14 7.42 -23.89
CA ASN A 239 -23.33 6.80 -24.45
C ASN A 239 -23.14 5.28 -24.43
N CYS A 240 -23.99 4.55 -23.71
CA CYS A 240 -23.88 3.11 -23.46
C CYS A 240 -23.73 2.29 -24.77
N SER A 241 -24.30 2.79 -25.86
CA SER A 241 -24.16 2.22 -27.21
C SER A 241 -22.71 2.21 -27.73
N CYS A 242 -21.90 3.22 -27.46
CA CYS A 242 -20.52 3.32 -27.96
C CYS A 242 -19.59 2.27 -27.33
N GLU A 243 -19.76 1.99 -26.03
CA GLU A 243 -18.96 0.98 -25.33
C GLU A 243 -19.38 -0.44 -25.75
N LEU A 244 -20.67 -0.70 -25.95
CA LEU A 244 -21.14 -1.96 -26.53
C LEU A 244 -20.61 -2.18 -27.95
N ILE A 245 -20.61 -1.13 -28.78
CA ILE A 245 -20.00 -1.18 -30.12
C ILE A 245 -18.50 -1.47 -30.01
N ARG A 246 -17.78 -0.84 -29.07
CA ARG A 246 -16.34 -1.11 -28.84
C ARG A 246 -16.12 -2.57 -28.45
N MET A 247 -16.88 -3.11 -27.50
CA MET A 247 -16.73 -4.50 -27.05
C MET A 247 -17.08 -5.50 -28.15
N ARG A 248 -18.10 -5.21 -28.96
CA ARG A 248 -18.49 -5.99 -30.15
C ARG A 248 -17.40 -5.97 -31.24
N GLN A 249 -16.76 -4.83 -31.48
CA GLN A 249 -15.62 -4.72 -32.41
C GLN A 249 -14.45 -5.60 -31.96
N ILE A 250 -14.10 -5.55 -30.68
CA ILE A 250 -13.03 -6.40 -30.12
C ILE A 250 -13.41 -7.88 -30.18
N TYR A 251 -14.68 -8.24 -29.91
CA TYR A 251 -15.17 -9.63 -30.08
C TYR A 251 -14.89 -10.14 -31.50
N PHE A 252 -15.26 -9.36 -32.53
CA PHE A 252 -15.03 -9.75 -33.93
C PHE A 252 -13.55 -9.74 -34.31
N ASP A 253 -12.75 -8.82 -33.77
CA ASP A 253 -11.32 -8.79 -34.01
C ASP A 253 -10.61 -10.02 -33.39
N ILE A 254 -11.08 -10.51 -32.23
CA ILE A 254 -10.54 -11.72 -31.57
C ILE A 254 -10.92 -12.98 -32.36
N GLY A 255 -12.15 -13.05 -32.88
CA GLY A 255 -12.58 -14.12 -33.78
C GLY A 255 -12.80 -15.48 -33.12
N THR A 256 -13.10 -15.52 -31.81
CA THR A 256 -13.43 -16.76 -31.06
C THR A 256 -14.94 -16.94 -30.86
N GLU A 257 -15.38 -18.15 -30.53
CA GLU A 257 -16.80 -18.44 -30.28
C GLU A 257 -17.38 -17.74 -29.04
N LYS A 258 -16.54 -17.52 -28.03
CA LYS A 258 -16.95 -17.01 -26.70
C LYS A 258 -15.96 -15.97 -26.21
N VAL A 259 -16.47 -14.81 -25.77
CA VAL A 259 -15.68 -13.77 -25.10
C VAL A 259 -16.35 -13.33 -23.81
N LEU A 260 -15.60 -13.40 -22.72
CA LEU A 260 -15.99 -12.83 -21.43
C LEU A 260 -15.23 -11.54 -21.16
N TYR A 261 -15.93 -10.42 -21.03
CA TYR A 261 -15.36 -9.21 -20.46
C TYR A 261 -15.42 -9.28 -18.94
N VAL A 262 -14.28 -9.09 -18.29
CA VAL A 262 -14.21 -8.77 -16.87
C VAL A 262 -13.77 -7.31 -16.77
N ARG A 263 -14.70 -6.41 -16.46
CA ARG A 263 -14.44 -4.98 -16.30
C ARG A 263 -14.18 -4.68 -14.84
N TYR A 264 -12.92 -4.43 -14.50
CA TYR A 264 -12.46 -4.24 -13.12
C TYR A 264 -12.21 -2.77 -12.83
N ASN A 265 -12.99 -2.20 -11.91
CA ASN A 265 -12.72 -0.86 -11.39
C ASN A 265 -11.75 -0.92 -10.19
N PRO A 266 -10.50 -0.46 -10.34
CA PRO A 266 -9.55 -0.41 -9.23
C PRO A 266 -9.79 0.79 -8.29
N ASP A 267 -10.69 1.72 -8.62
CA ASP A 267 -11.00 2.90 -7.82
C ASP A 267 -12.11 2.68 -6.80
N LYS A 268 -12.38 3.70 -5.99
CA LYS A 268 -13.50 3.71 -5.05
C LYS A 268 -14.83 3.49 -5.80
N TYR A 269 -15.76 2.84 -5.11
CA TYR A 269 -17.11 2.56 -5.61
C TYR A 269 -18.10 2.57 -4.45
N ILE A 270 -19.38 2.72 -4.78
CA ILE A 270 -20.48 2.71 -3.82
C ILE A 270 -21.22 1.38 -3.95
N PRO A 271 -21.13 0.45 -2.97
CA PRO A 271 -21.88 -0.80 -3.04
C PRO A 271 -23.38 -0.55 -2.90
N SER A 272 -24.21 -1.37 -3.53
CA SER A 272 -25.68 -1.32 -3.37
C SER A 272 -26.11 -1.65 -1.94
N TYR A 273 -25.43 -2.59 -1.30
CA TYR A 273 -25.55 -2.93 0.11
C TYR A 273 -24.28 -3.63 0.61
N GLY A 274 -24.08 -3.67 1.93
CA GLY A 274 -22.91 -4.32 2.55
C GLY A 274 -21.69 -3.40 2.72
N LYS A 275 -20.53 -3.99 3.01
CA LYS A 275 -19.28 -3.25 3.24
C LYS A 275 -18.50 -3.08 1.94
N VAL A 276 -17.85 -1.93 1.78
CA VAL A 276 -16.86 -1.67 0.73
C VAL A 276 -15.72 -2.69 0.85
N PHE A 277 -15.29 -3.23 -0.29
CA PHE A 277 -14.14 -4.11 -0.35
C PHE A 277 -12.83 -3.32 -0.33
N LEU A 278 -11.98 -3.74 0.58
CA LEU A 278 -10.56 -3.47 0.64
C LEU A 278 -9.87 -3.66 -0.71
N GLU A 279 -8.98 -2.77 -1.13
CA GLU A 279 -8.22 -2.95 -2.39
C GLU A 279 -7.55 -4.32 -2.51
N GLY A 280 -6.86 -4.79 -1.46
CA GLY A 280 -6.30 -6.16 -1.46
C GLY A 280 -7.37 -7.25 -1.62
N ARG A 281 -8.54 -7.09 -0.98
CA ARG A 281 -9.68 -8.02 -1.14
C ARG A 281 -10.33 -7.94 -2.53
N ARG A 282 -10.23 -6.78 -3.20
CA ARG A 282 -10.69 -6.61 -4.58
C ARG A 282 -9.81 -7.37 -5.55
N HIS A 283 -8.48 -7.33 -5.36
CA HIS A 283 -7.53 -8.15 -6.10
C HIS A 283 -7.78 -9.65 -5.90
N GLU A 284 -7.96 -10.10 -4.65
CA GLU A 284 -8.32 -11.49 -4.35
C GLU A 284 -9.61 -11.92 -5.07
N TYR A 285 -10.63 -11.06 -5.07
CA TYR A 285 -11.90 -11.34 -5.73
C TYR A 285 -11.78 -11.36 -7.26
N LEU A 286 -11.03 -10.43 -7.85
CA LEU A 286 -10.73 -10.42 -9.28
C LEU A 286 -10.08 -11.74 -9.69
N LEU A 287 -9.04 -12.17 -8.97
CA LEU A 287 -8.36 -13.44 -9.24
C LEU A 287 -9.30 -14.64 -9.08
N LYS A 288 -10.20 -14.61 -8.09
CA LYS A 288 -11.23 -15.65 -7.91
C LYS A 288 -12.15 -15.73 -9.14
N ILE A 289 -12.62 -14.60 -9.66
CA ILE A 289 -13.49 -14.56 -10.85
C ILE A 289 -12.74 -15.05 -12.09
N LEU A 290 -11.51 -14.58 -12.32
CA LEU A 290 -10.68 -15.04 -13.44
C LEU A 290 -10.44 -16.56 -13.38
N SER A 291 -10.06 -17.08 -12.22
CA SER A 291 -9.85 -18.52 -12.03
C SER A 291 -11.13 -19.34 -12.24
N GLN A 292 -12.28 -18.84 -11.78
CA GLN A 292 -13.57 -19.47 -12.00
C GLN A 292 -13.86 -19.60 -13.51
N TYR A 293 -13.71 -18.52 -14.29
CA TYR A 293 -14.05 -18.53 -15.71
C TYR A 293 -12.95 -19.11 -16.60
N GLN A 294 -11.72 -19.32 -16.13
CA GLN A 294 -10.77 -20.17 -16.85
C GLN A 294 -11.27 -21.62 -16.98
N GLN A 295 -12.16 -22.07 -16.08
CA GLN A 295 -12.71 -23.43 -16.05
C GLN A 295 -14.18 -23.51 -16.47
N ASN A 296 -14.94 -22.41 -16.32
CA ASN A 296 -16.37 -22.37 -16.61
C ASN A 296 -16.64 -21.52 -17.86
N ILE A 297 -17.41 -22.09 -18.79
CA ILE A 297 -17.77 -21.45 -20.05
C ILE A 297 -18.97 -20.53 -19.84
N PRO A 298 -18.96 -19.28 -20.34
CA PRO A 298 -20.15 -18.44 -20.36
C PRO A 298 -21.24 -18.99 -21.28
N ASP A 299 -22.50 -18.86 -20.85
CA ASP A 299 -23.65 -19.36 -21.61
C ASP A 299 -23.81 -18.64 -22.96
N GLU A 300 -23.61 -17.32 -22.98
CA GLU A 300 -23.76 -16.45 -24.15
C GLU A 300 -22.44 -16.21 -24.88
N ALA A 301 -22.50 -15.76 -26.14
CA ALA A 301 -21.30 -15.54 -26.96
C ALA A 301 -20.45 -14.36 -26.46
N LEU A 302 -21.13 -13.29 -26.02
CA LEU A 302 -20.49 -12.13 -25.41
C LEU A 302 -21.10 -11.88 -24.02
N THR A 303 -20.30 -12.07 -22.97
CA THR A 303 -20.71 -11.85 -21.58
C THR A 303 -19.84 -10.78 -20.95
N ILE A 304 -20.39 -9.91 -20.11
CA ILE A 304 -19.66 -8.86 -19.40
C ILE A 304 -19.97 -8.92 -17.90
N ILE A 305 -18.93 -8.92 -17.09
CA ILE A 305 -19.00 -8.87 -15.63
C ILE A 305 -18.37 -7.56 -15.16
N TYR A 306 -19.11 -6.80 -14.36
CA TYR A 306 -18.59 -5.56 -13.76
C TYR A 306 -18.18 -5.80 -12.31
N LEU A 307 -16.89 -5.61 -12.02
CA LEU A 307 -16.34 -5.78 -10.68
C LEU A 307 -16.06 -4.41 -10.06
N PHE A 308 -16.65 -4.20 -8.87
CA PHE A 308 -16.46 -3.01 -8.05
C PHE A 308 -16.89 -1.70 -8.74
N TYR A 309 -17.93 -1.75 -9.57
CA TYR A 309 -18.66 -0.56 -10.02
C TYR A 309 -19.65 -0.09 -8.95
N ASP A 310 -20.16 1.13 -9.07
CA ASP A 310 -21.26 1.60 -8.23
C ASP A 310 -22.46 0.63 -8.38
N GLY A 311 -22.96 0.12 -7.26
CA GLY A 311 -23.97 -0.93 -7.19
C GLY A 311 -23.42 -2.33 -6.92
N PHE A 312 -22.10 -2.55 -7.06
CA PHE A 312 -21.50 -3.88 -6.92
C PHE A 312 -21.75 -4.52 -5.55
N THR A 313 -22.10 -5.82 -5.59
CA THR A 313 -22.26 -6.70 -4.44
C THR A 313 -21.81 -8.11 -4.81
N GLN A 314 -21.13 -8.80 -3.90
CA GLN A 314 -20.69 -10.17 -4.11
C GLN A 314 -21.84 -11.20 -4.17
N LEU A 315 -23.03 -10.82 -3.72
CA LEU A 315 -24.21 -11.69 -3.69
C LEU A 315 -25.03 -11.59 -4.99
N ASP A 316 -24.85 -10.51 -5.75
CA ASP A 316 -25.60 -10.23 -6.97
C ASP A 316 -24.65 -9.56 -7.97
N LEU A 317 -23.87 -10.39 -8.66
CA LEU A 317 -22.92 -9.95 -9.67
C LEU A 317 -23.70 -9.39 -10.86
N GLU A 318 -23.38 -8.16 -11.26
CA GLU A 318 -23.91 -7.56 -12.48
C GLU A 318 -23.27 -8.26 -13.68
N ILE A 319 -24.08 -9.05 -14.38
CA ILE A 319 -23.70 -9.79 -15.58
C ILE A 319 -24.60 -9.33 -16.71
N ASP A 320 -24.01 -8.70 -17.73
CA ASP A 320 -24.68 -8.45 -18.99
C ASP A 320 -24.30 -9.53 -20.00
N SER A 321 -25.22 -9.86 -20.90
CA SER A 321 -24.96 -10.80 -21.97
C SER A 321 -25.64 -10.36 -23.26
N PHE A 322 -24.92 -10.51 -24.37
CA PHE A 322 -25.36 -10.07 -25.68
C PHE A 322 -25.04 -11.13 -26.73
N ASP A 323 -25.91 -11.24 -27.73
CA ASP A 323 -25.58 -11.92 -28.96
C ASP A 323 -24.87 -10.92 -29.90
N PRO A 324 -23.57 -11.10 -30.19
CA PRO A 324 -22.83 -10.19 -31.05
C PRO A 324 -23.26 -10.25 -32.52
N TYR A 325 -24.07 -11.21 -32.94
CA TYR A 325 -24.52 -11.38 -34.33
C TYR A 325 -25.85 -10.68 -34.64
N TYR A 326 -26.65 -10.29 -33.62
CA TYR A 326 -27.86 -9.49 -33.82
C TYR A 326 -27.62 -8.00 -33.66
N ASP A 327 -28.39 -7.18 -34.38
CA ASP A 327 -28.26 -5.72 -34.33
C ASP A 327 -28.87 -5.13 -33.06
N ILE A 328 -28.10 -4.25 -32.42
CA ILE A 328 -28.46 -3.43 -31.24
C ILE A 328 -29.63 -2.45 -31.55
N VAL A 329 -30.13 -2.42 -32.79
CA VAL A 329 -31.18 -1.49 -33.26
C VAL A 329 -32.57 -1.81 -32.72
N VAL A 330 -32.77 -2.96 -32.06
CA VAL A 330 -34.05 -3.27 -31.43
C VAL A 330 -33.84 -3.30 -29.92
N LEU A 331 -34.60 -2.47 -29.18
CA LEU A 331 -34.79 -2.49 -27.71
C LEU A 331 -34.26 -1.31 -26.87
N GLN A 332 -34.19 -0.07 -27.38
CA GLN A 332 -34.41 1.09 -26.48
C GLN A 332 -35.88 1.51 -26.54
N TYR A 333 -36.65 1.09 -25.52
CA TYR A 333 -37.98 1.62 -25.25
C TYR A 333 -37.83 3.06 -24.76
N CYS A 334 -38.23 4.03 -25.59
CA CYS A 334 -38.27 5.42 -25.16
C CYS A 334 -39.44 5.61 -24.19
N ARG A 335 -39.16 5.97 -22.93
CA ARG A 335 -40.23 6.22 -21.92
C ARG A 335 -41.06 7.47 -22.20
N GLU A 336 -40.60 8.34 -23.10
CA GLU A 336 -41.32 9.57 -23.47
C GLU A 336 -42.34 9.33 -24.59
N CYS A 337 -42.01 8.47 -25.58
CA CYS A 337 -42.90 8.21 -26.72
C CYS A 337 -43.46 6.78 -26.80
N GLY A 338 -43.00 5.85 -25.96
CA GLY A 338 -43.52 4.48 -25.87
C GLY A 338 -43.17 3.57 -27.06
N VAL A 339 -42.21 3.97 -27.90
CA VAL A 339 -41.81 3.25 -29.13
C VAL A 339 -40.36 2.80 -29.03
N TYR A 340 -40.08 1.62 -29.59
CA TYR A 340 -38.74 1.07 -29.71
C TYR A 340 -37.99 1.69 -30.91
N GLY A 341 -36.77 2.19 -30.69
CA GLY A 341 -35.88 2.64 -31.77
C GLY A 341 -36.15 4.06 -32.30
N CYS A 342 -36.40 5.02 -31.41
CA CYS A 342 -36.65 6.42 -31.76
C CYS A 342 -35.34 7.23 -31.89
N ASP A 343 -35.06 7.77 -33.07
CA ASP A 343 -33.97 8.73 -33.33
C ASP A 343 -34.44 10.16 -32.96
N HIS A 344 -34.41 10.53 -31.68
CA HIS A 344 -34.61 11.92 -31.23
C HIS A 344 -33.31 12.52 -30.69
#